data_AF-A0A7C6HWY7-F1
#
_entry.id   AF-A0A7C6HWY7-F1
#
_cell.length_a   1.000
_cell.length_b   1.000
_cell.length_c   1.000
_cell.angle_alpha   90.00
_cell.angle_beta   90.00
_cell.angle_gamma   90.00
#
_symmetry.space_group_name_H-M   'P 1'
#
loop_
_entity.id
_entity.type
_entity.pdbx_description
1 polymer ?
#
loop_
_entity_poly.entity_id
_entity_poly.type
_entity_poly.pdbx_seq_one_letter_code
_entity_poly.pdbx_strand_id
1 'polypeptide(L)'
;MSQKKLSFKTKRRIINFIIILFTIAIPLAIAAFVADYGLNKRYNPNSKHAETSVTDKIMSDLRANAFIELMKGAGFPRERIQKYVEYRSQKYNPDPIYEETVYNDKGEKLFNMVVYDGIWKRVEDEKEYYDIVSPQIYLYDVQYGKIKAEFMVDPDVIEDIEDIELSVKFTAPFYNHNTDEVKDEERQYKFTDVAGVITDMDSDLRTKQVQTCEFRAALRFAQAETLTIDINAKIIITDSNTPEIAFKTINLPINTDASTRNMEDFEDGMSSSFDAMISKQYKGIVFKKYVWWQSLIALVVSGAVIVPFGLTFLIKKNEEDK
;
A
#
# COMPACT_ATOMS: atom_id res chain seq x y z
N MET A 1 12.59 46.69 -53.30
CA MET A 1 11.52 46.17 -52.41
C MET A 1 10.89 47.34 -51.66
N SER A 2 9.65 47.71 -51.99
CA SER A 2 8.93 48.82 -51.34
C SER A 2 8.36 48.36 -50.00
N GLN A 3 8.87 48.92 -48.89
CA GLN A 3 8.26 48.71 -47.57
C GLN A 3 6.92 49.48 -47.50
N LYS A 4 5.81 48.78 -47.68
CA LYS A 4 4.47 49.34 -47.39
C LYS A 4 4.42 49.74 -45.91
N LYS A 5 4.47 51.05 -45.63
CA LYS A 5 4.25 51.58 -44.28
C LYS A 5 2.81 51.30 -43.86
N LEU A 6 2.65 50.49 -42.81
CA LEU A 6 1.36 50.24 -42.15
C LEU A 6 0.70 51.54 -41.70
N SER A 7 -0.60 51.68 -41.97
CA SER A 7 -1.38 52.84 -41.52
C SER A 7 -1.38 52.93 -39.99
N PHE A 8 -1.44 54.16 -39.46
CA PHE A 8 -1.48 54.43 -38.02
C PHE A 8 -2.63 53.68 -37.32
N LYS A 9 -3.81 53.62 -37.97
CA LYS A 9 -4.99 52.89 -37.50
C LYS A 9 -4.74 51.38 -37.39
N THR A 10 -4.00 50.81 -38.35
CA THR A 10 -3.65 49.38 -38.32
C THR A 10 -2.65 49.08 -37.22
N LYS A 11 -1.61 49.92 -37.06
CA LYS A 11 -0.64 49.79 -35.94
C LYS A 11 -1.34 49.86 -34.58
N ARG A 12 -2.32 50.75 -34.43
CA ARG A 12 -3.10 50.89 -33.20
C ARG A 12 -3.91 49.65 -32.86
N ARG A 13 -4.63 49.08 -33.83
CA ARG A 13 -5.39 47.83 -33.64
C ARG A 13 -4.49 46.66 -33.21
N ILE A 14 -3.32 46.56 -33.82
CA ILE A 14 -2.32 45.53 -33.47
C ILE A 14 -1.86 45.71 -32.02
N ILE A 15 -1.51 46.92 -31.59
CA ILE A 15 -1.06 47.16 -30.21
C ILE A 15 -2.16 46.85 -29.19
N ASN A 16 -3.40 47.27 -29.45
CA ASN A 16 -4.51 46.99 -28.53
C ASN A 16 -4.80 45.48 -28.44
N PHE A 17 -4.73 44.78 -29.58
CA PHE A 17 -4.83 43.33 -29.61
C PHE A 17 -3.72 42.65 -28.79
N ILE A 18 -2.48 43.13 -28.91
CA ILE A 18 -1.34 42.62 -28.14
C ILE A 18 -1.55 42.83 -26.63
N ILE A 19 -2.01 44.02 -26.21
CA ILE A 19 -2.28 44.31 -24.79
C ILE A 19 -3.36 43.36 -24.26
N ILE A 20 -4.48 43.23 -24.96
CA ILE A 20 -5.58 42.33 -24.56
C ILE A 20 -5.08 40.88 -24.48
N LEU A 21 -4.29 40.45 -25.47
CA LEU A 21 -3.72 39.11 -25.49
C LEU A 21 -2.86 38.86 -24.25
N PHE A 22 -1.96 39.79 -23.89
CA PHE A 22 -1.11 39.64 -22.69
C PHE A 22 -1.89 39.73 -21.38
N THR A 23 -2.90 40.59 -21.31
CA THR A 23 -3.77 40.72 -20.13
C THR A 23 -4.53 39.43 -19.82
N ILE A 24 -4.83 38.61 -20.84
CA ILE A 24 -5.46 37.29 -20.67
C ILE A 24 -4.40 36.19 -20.52
N ALA A 25 -3.35 36.20 -21.34
CA ALA A 25 -2.37 35.13 -21.40
C ALA A 25 -1.50 35.04 -20.15
N ILE A 26 -1.13 36.17 -19.52
CA ILE A 26 -0.24 36.15 -18.34
C ILE A 26 -0.94 35.50 -17.13
N PRO A 27 -2.18 35.88 -16.75
CA PRO A 27 -2.91 35.19 -15.68
C PRO A 27 -3.07 33.67 -15.93
N LEU A 28 -3.39 33.29 -17.17
CA LEU A 28 -3.51 31.88 -17.55
C LEU A 28 -2.17 31.15 -17.44
N ALA A 29 -1.08 31.77 -17.87
CA ALA A 29 0.26 31.20 -17.74
C ALA A 29 0.64 31.01 -16.26
N ILE A 30 0.36 31.99 -15.40
CA ILE A 30 0.61 31.88 -13.95
C ILE A 30 -0.20 30.71 -13.36
N ALA A 31 -1.50 30.62 -13.69
CA ALA A 31 -2.34 29.51 -13.22
C ALA A 31 -1.83 28.15 -13.70
N ALA A 32 -1.32 28.07 -14.94
CA ALA A 32 -0.69 26.87 -15.49
C ALA A 32 0.64 26.53 -14.80
N PHE A 33 1.47 27.51 -14.47
CA PHE A 33 2.70 27.31 -13.70
C PHE A 33 2.41 26.80 -12.28
N VAL A 34 1.38 27.34 -11.63
CA VAL A 34 0.92 26.83 -10.32
C VAL A 34 0.41 25.40 -10.46
N ALA A 35 -0.30 25.09 -11.55
CA ALA A 35 -0.78 23.74 -11.81
C ALA A 35 0.37 22.74 -11.97
N ASP A 36 1.34 23.10 -12.81
CA ASP A 36 2.54 22.30 -13.07
C ASP A 36 3.36 22.08 -11.80
N TYR A 37 3.62 23.15 -11.04
CA TYR A 37 4.34 23.05 -9.78
C TYR A 37 3.59 22.16 -8.76
N GLY A 38 2.27 22.34 -8.65
CA GLY A 38 1.43 21.52 -7.79
C GLY A 38 1.53 20.04 -8.12
N LEU A 39 1.32 19.66 -9.38
CA LEU A 39 1.30 18.27 -9.83
C LEU A 39 2.68 17.62 -9.87
N ASN A 40 3.69 18.34 -10.36
CA ASN A 40 4.99 17.75 -10.68
C ASN A 40 6.04 17.96 -9.57
N LYS A 41 5.82 18.90 -8.64
CA LYS A 41 6.78 19.21 -7.56
C LYS A 41 6.19 19.02 -6.16
N ARG A 42 5.11 19.73 -5.81
CA ARG A 42 4.60 19.76 -4.42
C ARG A 42 3.86 18.49 -4.03
N TYR A 43 3.03 17.97 -4.93
CA TYR A 43 2.22 16.78 -4.70
C TYR A 43 2.71 15.60 -5.55
N ASN A 44 4.00 15.57 -5.92
CA ASN A 44 4.59 14.42 -6.58
C ASN A 44 5.38 13.62 -5.53
N PRO A 45 5.03 12.35 -5.21
CA PRO A 45 5.72 11.57 -4.19
C PRO A 45 7.20 11.34 -4.49
N ASN A 46 7.61 11.42 -5.76
CA ASN A 46 9.00 11.23 -6.19
C ASN A 46 9.80 12.56 -6.24
N SER A 47 9.22 13.66 -5.75
CA SER A 47 9.87 14.98 -5.76
C SER A 47 10.51 15.28 -4.42
N LYS A 48 11.71 15.87 -4.44
CA LYS A 48 12.37 16.41 -3.24
C LYS A 48 11.59 17.54 -2.53
N HIS A 49 10.58 18.10 -3.19
CA HIS A 49 9.70 19.14 -2.67
C HIS A 49 8.30 18.60 -2.29
N ALA A 50 8.15 17.28 -2.21
CA ALA A 50 6.89 16.65 -1.86
C ALA A 50 6.43 17.07 -0.47
N GLU A 51 5.15 17.42 -0.34
CA GLU A 51 4.47 17.53 0.94
C GLU A 51 4.07 16.13 1.41
N THR A 52 5.03 15.40 1.99
CA THR A 52 4.94 13.96 2.28
C THR A 52 3.69 13.58 3.07
N SER A 53 3.32 14.36 4.09
CA SER A 53 2.11 14.11 4.88
C SER A 53 0.82 14.06 4.04
N VAL A 54 0.72 14.89 3.01
CA VAL A 54 -0.44 14.93 2.11
C VAL A 54 -0.35 13.82 1.08
N THR A 55 0.83 13.63 0.46
CA THR A 55 1.01 12.60 -0.57
C THR A 55 0.82 11.20 0.01
N ASP A 56 1.35 10.95 1.20
CA ASP A 56 1.25 9.65 1.89
C ASP A 56 -0.18 9.36 2.31
N LYS A 57 -0.90 10.38 2.80
CA LYS A 57 -2.32 10.24 3.13
C LYS A 57 -3.16 9.88 1.91
N ILE A 58 -2.99 10.58 0.78
CA ILE A 58 -3.74 10.29 -0.45
C ILE A 58 -3.41 8.88 -0.96
N MET A 59 -2.13 8.50 -0.95
CA MET A 59 -1.70 7.16 -1.36
C MET A 59 -2.26 6.07 -0.44
N SER A 60 -2.27 6.31 0.87
CA SER A 60 -2.88 5.42 1.86
C SER A 60 -4.39 5.27 1.62
N ASP A 61 -5.11 6.37 1.46
CA ASP A 61 -6.56 6.36 1.18
C ASP A 61 -6.87 5.62 -0.12
N LEU A 62 -6.07 5.84 -1.18
CA LEU A 62 -6.23 5.15 -2.46
C LEU A 62 -6.00 3.65 -2.34
N ARG A 63 -4.94 3.25 -1.64
CA ARG A 63 -4.64 1.83 -1.37
C ARG A 63 -5.76 1.18 -0.58
N ALA A 64 -6.23 1.83 0.48
CA ALA A 64 -7.33 1.33 1.30
C ALA A 64 -8.62 1.16 0.48
N ASN A 65 -9.01 2.16 -0.32
CA ASN A 65 -10.21 2.07 -1.15
C ASN A 65 -10.12 0.98 -2.21
N ALA A 66 -8.98 0.89 -2.90
CA ALA A 66 -8.78 -0.13 -3.92
C ALA A 66 -8.70 -1.54 -3.31
N PHE A 67 -8.18 -1.66 -2.09
CA PHE A 67 -8.19 -2.90 -1.33
C PHE A 67 -9.61 -3.33 -0.93
N ILE A 68 -10.42 -2.39 -0.43
CA ILE A 68 -11.84 -2.63 -0.12
C ILE A 68 -12.58 -3.13 -1.36
N GLU A 69 -12.35 -2.50 -2.52
CA GLU A 69 -12.96 -2.91 -3.79
C GLU A 69 -12.54 -4.32 -4.19
N LEU A 70 -11.25 -4.65 -4.10
CA LEU A 70 -10.73 -5.98 -4.39
C LEU A 70 -11.42 -7.04 -3.53
N MET A 71 -11.61 -6.74 -2.24
CA MET A 71 -12.23 -7.64 -1.28
C MET A 71 -13.74 -7.80 -1.46
N LYS A 72 -14.40 -6.98 -2.29
CA LYS A 72 -15.83 -7.16 -2.56
C LYS A 72 -16.12 -8.54 -3.15
N GLY A 73 -17.20 -9.14 -2.68
CA GLY A 73 -17.66 -10.45 -3.12
C GLY A 73 -16.87 -11.64 -2.56
N ALA A 74 -15.79 -11.42 -1.81
CA ALA A 74 -15.10 -12.50 -1.10
C ALA A 74 -15.87 -12.81 0.21
N GLY A 75 -16.75 -13.81 0.13
CA GLY A 75 -17.64 -14.19 1.22
C GLY A 75 -16.94 -15.06 2.25
N PHE A 76 -15.99 -15.87 1.82
CA PHE A 76 -15.32 -16.87 2.66
C PHE A 76 -13.87 -16.50 3.00
N PRO A 77 -13.33 -16.96 4.15
CA PRO A 77 -11.96 -16.64 4.57
C PRO A 77 -10.89 -17.03 3.53
N ARG A 78 -11.05 -18.19 2.89
CA ARG A 78 -10.09 -18.69 1.88
C ARG A 78 -10.03 -17.80 0.64
N GLU A 79 -11.18 -17.38 0.11
CA GLU A 79 -11.26 -16.46 -1.03
C GLU A 79 -10.61 -15.10 -0.70
N ARG A 80 -10.81 -14.61 0.53
CA ARG A 80 -10.17 -13.37 1.00
C ARG A 80 -8.66 -13.52 1.08
N ILE A 81 -8.17 -14.64 1.61
CA ILE A 81 -6.74 -14.93 1.65
C ILE A 81 -6.16 -14.97 0.24
N GLN A 82 -6.81 -15.68 -0.70
CA GLN A 82 -6.32 -15.78 -2.07
C GLN A 82 -6.24 -14.39 -2.76
N LYS A 83 -7.30 -13.58 -2.68
CA LYS A 83 -7.27 -12.20 -3.19
C LYS A 83 -6.21 -11.34 -2.50
N TYR A 84 -5.97 -11.58 -1.22
CA TYR A 84 -4.91 -10.89 -0.49
C TYR A 84 -3.53 -11.28 -1.01
N VAL A 85 -3.27 -12.58 -1.21
CA VAL A 85 -2.02 -13.10 -1.79
C VAL A 85 -1.79 -12.52 -3.18
N GLU A 86 -2.84 -12.49 -4.01
CA GLU A 86 -2.84 -11.86 -5.34
C GLU A 86 -2.45 -10.38 -5.27
N TYR A 87 -3.12 -9.61 -4.41
CA TYR A 87 -2.81 -8.19 -4.19
C TYR A 87 -1.36 -7.95 -3.80
N ARG A 88 -0.88 -8.81 -2.91
CA ARG A 88 0.37 -8.62 -2.20
C ARG A 88 1.56 -9.08 -3.01
N SER A 89 1.42 -10.08 -3.85
CA SER A 89 2.53 -10.70 -4.57
C SER A 89 2.73 -10.08 -5.96
N GLN A 90 3.90 -10.30 -6.55
CA GLN A 90 4.10 -10.01 -7.98
C GLN A 90 3.84 -11.24 -8.84
N LYS A 91 4.20 -12.41 -8.31
CA LYS A 91 3.70 -13.71 -8.76
C LYS A 91 3.35 -14.55 -7.54
N TYR A 92 2.32 -15.36 -7.64
CA TYR A 92 1.92 -16.24 -6.55
C TYR A 92 1.38 -17.57 -7.08
N ASN A 93 1.57 -18.64 -6.31
CA ASN A 93 0.87 -19.89 -6.57
C ASN A 93 -0.55 -19.78 -5.97
N PRO A 94 -1.63 -19.91 -6.76
CA PRO A 94 -3.00 -19.89 -6.24
C PRO A 94 -3.32 -21.11 -5.38
N ASP A 95 -2.54 -22.19 -5.50
CA ASP A 95 -2.63 -23.35 -4.63
C ASP A 95 -1.67 -23.21 -3.44
N PRO A 96 -2.14 -23.47 -2.20
CA PRO A 96 -1.29 -23.39 -1.04
C PRO A 96 -0.27 -24.54 -1.01
N ILE A 97 0.96 -24.23 -0.61
CA ILE A 97 2.03 -25.23 -0.43
C ILE A 97 1.86 -26.05 0.86
N TYR A 98 1.02 -25.55 1.78
CA TYR A 98 0.69 -26.26 3.00
C TYR A 98 -0.69 -25.82 3.50
N GLU A 99 -1.48 -26.79 3.97
CA GLU A 99 -2.76 -26.55 4.64
C GLU A 99 -2.93 -27.56 5.78
N GLU A 100 -3.23 -27.07 6.98
CA GLU A 100 -3.49 -27.92 8.14
C GLU A 100 -4.58 -27.31 9.03
N THR A 101 -5.50 -28.14 9.50
CA THR A 101 -6.37 -27.78 10.63
C THR A 101 -5.68 -28.14 11.94
N VAL A 102 -5.52 -27.15 12.81
CA VAL A 102 -4.91 -27.32 14.12
C VAL A 102 -6.00 -27.62 15.16
N TYR A 103 -5.77 -28.67 15.94
CA TYR A 103 -6.65 -29.15 17.00
C TYR A 103 -5.93 -29.10 18.35
N ASN A 104 -6.68 -29.02 19.44
CA ASN A 104 -6.15 -29.25 20.80
C ASN A 104 -6.02 -30.74 21.12
N ASP A 105 -5.47 -31.07 22.29
CA ASP A 105 -5.29 -32.45 22.78
C ASP A 105 -6.62 -33.22 22.94
N LYS A 106 -7.75 -32.51 22.98
CA LYS A 106 -9.10 -33.08 23.05
C LYS A 106 -9.73 -33.33 21.67
N GLY A 107 -9.01 -33.02 20.59
CA GLY A 107 -9.49 -33.15 19.21
C GLY A 107 -10.46 -32.04 18.78
N GLU A 108 -10.52 -30.94 19.51
CA GLU A 108 -11.33 -29.78 19.16
C GLU A 108 -10.54 -28.82 18.27
N LYS A 109 -11.16 -28.37 17.17
CA LYS A 109 -10.54 -27.41 16.25
C LYS A 109 -10.21 -26.10 16.97
N LEU A 110 -8.98 -25.63 16.79
CA LEU A 110 -8.50 -24.32 17.22
C LEU A 110 -8.47 -23.32 16.07
N PHE A 111 -7.89 -23.66 14.93
CA PHE A 111 -7.83 -22.80 13.74
C PHE A 111 -7.44 -23.61 12.50
N ASN A 112 -7.58 -23.00 11.32
CA ASN A 112 -6.95 -23.50 10.10
C ASN A 112 -5.70 -22.66 9.79
N MET A 113 -4.65 -23.31 9.33
CA MET A 113 -3.47 -22.67 8.77
C MET A 113 -3.36 -22.99 7.28
N VAL A 114 -2.98 -21.97 6.51
CA VAL A 114 -2.64 -22.12 5.10
C VAL A 114 -1.37 -21.34 4.79
N VAL A 115 -0.48 -21.91 3.98
CA VAL A 115 0.75 -21.27 3.53
C VAL A 115 0.72 -21.17 2.02
N TYR A 116 0.83 -19.94 1.52
CA TYR A 116 0.95 -19.63 0.11
C TYR A 116 2.38 -19.30 -0.26
N ASP A 117 2.60 -19.35 -1.56
CA ASP A 117 3.92 -19.17 -2.11
C ASP A 117 3.98 -17.91 -2.97
N GLY A 118 4.74 -16.93 -2.51
CA GLY A 118 4.96 -15.69 -3.25
C GLY A 118 6.33 -15.66 -3.89
N ILE A 119 6.41 -15.15 -5.13
CA ILE A 119 7.67 -14.81 -5.79
C ILE A 119 7.75 -13.31 -5.97
N TRP A 120 8.91 -12.77 -5.62
CA TRP A 120 9.22 -11.35 -5.74
C TRP A 120 10.38 -11.14 -6.71
N LYS A 121 10.24 -10.09 -7.51
CA LYS A 121 11.25 -9.58 -8.41
C LYS A 121 12.19 -8.64 -7.69
N ARG A 122 13.47 -8.91 -7.83
CA ARG A 122 14.56 -8.01 -7.52
C ARG A 122 14.98 -7.28 -8.79
N VAL A 123 15.30 -5.99 -8.65
CA VAL A 123 15.95 -5.22 -9.71
C VAL A 123 17.34 -4.84 -9.19
N GLU A 124 18.37 -5.39 -9.81
CA GLU A 124 19.77 -5.07 -9.53
C GLU A 124 20.47 -4.70 -10.84
N ASP A 125 21.16 -3.56 -10.87
CA ASP A 125 21.90 -3.06 -12.04
C ASP A 125 21.09 -3.11 -13.34
N GLU A 126 19.84 -2.63 -13.28
CA GLU A 126 18.88 -2.60 -14.41
C GLU A 126 18.49 -3.99 -14.94
N LYS A 127 18.90 -5.08 -14.27
CA LYS A 127 18.49 -6.45 -14.57
C LYS A 127 17.46 -6.94 -13.57
N GLU A 128 16.49 -7.67 -14.10
CA GLU A 128 15.37 -8.21 -13.36
C GLU A 128 15.64 -9.67 -13.00
N TYR A 129 15.58 -9.99 -11.71
CA TYR A 129 15.75 -11.34 -11.19
C TYR A 129 14.49 -11.74 -10.42
N TYR A 130 13.92 -12.90 -10.73
CA TYR A 130 12.79 -13.48 -10.00
C TYR A 130 13.33 -14.59 -9.09
N ASP A 131 14.02 -14.20 -8.02
CA ASP A 131 14.84 -15.09 -7.20
C ASP A 131 14.47 -15.07 -5.71
N ILE A 132 13.49 -14.26 -5.30
CA ILE A 132 13.06 -14.18 -3.90
C ILE A 132 11.78 -14.97 -3.69
N VAL A 133 11.90 -16.09 -2.99
CA VAL A 133 10.78 -16.86 -2.45
C VAL A 133 10.30 -16.20 -1.16
N SER A 134 8.99 -16.02 -1.02
CA SER A 134 8.39 -15.52 0.21
C SER A 134 7.17 -16.35 0.61
N PRO A 135 7.33 -17.31 1.56
CA PRO A 135 6.19 -18.03 2.09
C PRO A 135 5.29 -17.06 2.88
N GLN A 136 3.99 -17.16 2.61
CA GLN A 136 2.95 -16.34 3.20
C GLN A 136 2.02 -17.22 4.03
N ILE A 137 2.18 -17.20 5.34
CA ILE A 137 1.38 -17.99 6.29
C ILE A 137 0.15 -17.20 6.67
N TYR A 138 -1.01 -17.83 6.71
CA TYR A 138 -2.28 -17.25 7.15
C TYR A 138 -3.00 -18.21 8.10
N LEU A 139 -3.65 -17.65 9.12
CA LEU A 139 -4.60 -18.36 9.97
C LEU A 139 -6.03 -17.91 9.64
N TYR A 140 -7.00 -18.80 9.78
CA TYR A 140 -8.41 -18.48 9.62
C TYR A 140 -9.32 -19.40 10.43
N ASP A 141 -10.56 -18.98 10.66
CA ASP A 141 -11.54 -19.69 11.49
C ASP A 141 -11.00 -19.99 12.90
N VAL A 142 -10.48 -18.94 13.54
CA VAL A 142 -9.76 -19.03 14.82
C VAL A 142 -10.74 -19.05 15.99
N GLN A 143 -10.61 -20.06 16.85
CA GLN A 143 -11.49 -20.35 17.98
C GLN A 143 -10.89 -19.81 19.29
N TYR A 144 -10.89 -18.49 19.46
CA TYR A 144 -10.27 -17.80 20.62
C TYR A 144 -10.69 -18.36 21.98
N GLY A 145 -11.97 -18.68 22.17
CA GLY A 145 -12.45 -19.25 23.43
C GLY A 145 -11.81 -20.61 23.76
N LYS A 146 -11.57 -21.44 22.73
CA LYS A 146 -10.89 -22.72 22.89
C LYS A 146 -9.40 -22.53 23.11
N ILE A 147 -8.77 -21.64 22.34
CA ILE A 147 -7.36 -21.26 22.53
C ILE A 147 -7.13 -20.76 23.96
N LYS A 148 -8.03 -19.92 24.48
CA LYS A 148 -7.99 -19.43 25.87
C LYS A 148 -8.01 -20.57 26.89
N ALA A 149 -8.85 -21.59 26.67
CA ALA A 149 -8.99 -22.74 27.56
C ALA A 149 -7.77 -23.67 27.60
N GLU A 150 -6.87 -23.57 26.61
CA GLU A 150 -5.61 -24.32 26.59
C GLU A 150 -4.55 -23.70 27.52
N PHE A 151 -4.71 -22.44 27.92
CA PHE A 151 -3.80 -21.84 28.88
C PHE A 151 -4.18 -22.31 30.29
N MET A 152 -3.25 -23.00 30.96
CA MET A 152 -3.35 -23.33 32.38
C MET A 152 -3.14 -22.08 33.24
N VAL A 153 -4.08 -21.14 33.17
CA VAL A 153 -4.11 -19.95 34.02
C VAL A 153 -5.03 -20.23 35.21
N ASP A 154 -4.68 -19.65 36.36
CA ASP A 154 -5.55 -19.63 37.54
C ASP A 154 -6.97 -19.15 37.14
N PRO A 155 -8.05 -19.88 37.49
CA PRO A 155 -9.42 -19.50 37.18
C PRO A 155 -9.76 -18.04 37.52
N ASP A 156 -9.15 -17.49 38.58
CA ASP A 156 -9.38 -16.11 39.03
C ASP A 156 -8.76 -15.07 38.08
N VAL A 157 -7.81 -15.49 37.23
CA VAL A 157 -7.12 -14.64 36.22
C VAL A 157 -7.70 -14.85 34.81
N ILE A 158 -8.45 -15.94 34.59
CA ILE A 158 -9.12 -16.21 33.30
C ILE A 158 -10.13 -15.10 32.95
N GLU A 159 -10.75 -14.47 33.95
CA GLU A 159 -11.66 -13.34 33.74
C GLU A 159 -10.94 -12.05 33.31
N ASP A 160 -9.64 -11.91 33.63
CA ASP A 160 -8.79 -10.73 33.34
C ASP A 160 -8.05 -10.81 31.99
N ILE A 161 -8.29 -11.86 31.20
CA ILE A 161 -7.71 -11.99 29.85
C ILE A 161 -8.50 -11.10 28.89
N GLU A 162 -7.96 -9.92 28.59
CA GLU A 162 -8.51 -8.94 27.64
C GLU A 162 -8.35 -9.37 26.18
N ASP A 163 -7.19 -9.91 25.79
CA ASP A 163 -6.90 -10.27 24.39
C ASP A 163 -5.94 -11.47 24.26
N ILE A 164 -5.99 -12.13 23.12
CA ILE A 164 -5.05 -13.19 22.75
C ILE A 164 -4.24 -12.70 21.57
N GLU A 165 -2.92 -12.62 21.75
CA GLU A 165 -2.01 -12.30 20.65
C GLU A 165 -1.43 -13.58 20.08
N LEU A 166 -1.89 -13.97 18.89
CA LEU A 166 -1.20 -15.03 18.17
C LEU A 166 0.13 -14.47 17.64
N SER A 167 1.18 -15.29 17.66
CA SER A 167 2.45 -14.98 17.01
C SER A 167 2.99 -16.23 16.29
N VAL A 168 3.98 -16.06 15.43
CA VAL A 168 4.75 -17.16 14.87
C VAL A 168 6.21 -16.80 15.07
N LYS A 169 6.99 -17.76 15.57
CA LYS A 169 8.44 -17.71 15.55
C LYS A 169 8.90 -18.66 14.45
N PHE A 170 9.87 -18.26 13.65
CA PHE A 170 10.50 -19.21 12.74
C PHE A 170 12.00 -19.12 12.89
N THR A 171 12.60 -20.24 12.54
CA THR A 171 14.03 -20.41 12.50
C THR A 171 14.36 -20.78 11.06
N ALA A 172 14.91 -19.81 10.33
CA ALA A 172 15.28 -20.00 8.95
C ALA A 172 16.80 -19.86 8.79
N PRO A 173 17.45 -20.72 8.01
CA PRO A 173 18.85 -20.52 7.66
C PRO A 173 18.99 -19.26 6.79
N PHE A 174 19.83 -18.34 7.23
CA PHE A 174 20.18 -17.11 6.54
C PHE A 174 21.65 -17.14 6.13
N TYR A 175 21.93 -16.90 4.86
CA TYR A 175 23.29 -16.78 4.36
C TYR A 175 23.81 -15.35 4.56
N ASN A 176 24.85 -15.21 5.38
CA ASN A 176 25.47 -13.93 5.66
C ASN A 176 26.61 -13.65 4.68
N HIS A 177 26.37 -12.77 3.70
CA HIS A 177 27.37 -12.38 2.70
C HIS A 177 28.64 -11.75 3.27
N ASN A 178 28.61 -11.22 4.51
CA ASN A 178 29.79 -10.62 5.13
C ASN A 178 30.70 -11.67 5.79
N THR A 179 30.15 -12.83 6.16
CA THR A 179 30.89 -13.88 6.87
C THR A 179 31.00 -15.18 6.09
N ASP A 180 30.33 -15.31 4.93
CA ASP A 180 30.28 -16.52 4.11
C ASP A 180 29.81 -17.76 4.91
N GLU A 181 28.86 -17.54 5.83
CA GLU A 181 28.33 -18.55 6.74
C GLU A 181 26.80 -18.58 6.66
N VAL A 182 26.22 -19.79 6.76
CA VAL A 182 24.79 -19.98 7.01
C VAL A 182 24.56 -20.00 8.51
N LYS A 183 23.67 -19.13 9.00
CA LYS A 183 23.26 -19.09 10.40
C LYS A 183 21.76 -19.18 10.50
N ASP A 184 21.27 -19.89 11.49
CA ASP A 184 19.86 -19.88 11.82
C ASP A 184 19.49 -18.50 12.39
N GLU A 185 18.54 -17.85 11.73
CA GLU A 185 17.98 -16.59 12.18
C GLU A 185 16.58 -16.86 12.74
N GLU A 186 16.41 -16.58 14.03
CA GLU A 186 15.09 -16.58 14.66
C GLU A 186 14.42 -15.22 14.45
N ARG A 187 13.18 -15.24 13.97
CA ARG A 187 12.35 -14.03 13.96
C ARG A 187 10.94 -14.35 14.42
N GLN A 188 10.33 -13.39 15.12
CA GLN A 188 8.97 -13.49 15.65
C GLN A 188 8.09 -12.41 15.03
N TYR A 189 6.91 -12.80 14.56
CA TYR A 189 5.93 -11.92 13.94
C TYR A 189 4.59 -12.06 14.63
N LYS A 190 3.94 -10.93 14.89
CA LYS A 190 2.61 -10.86 15.50
C LYS A 190 1.53 -10.98 14.45
N PHE A 191 0.43 -11.64 14.79
CA PHE A 191 -0.72 -11.65 13.91
C PHE A 191 -1.45 -10.29 13.89
N THR A 192 -1.89 -9.81 12.72
CA THR A 192 -2.59 -8.53 12.55
C THR A 192 -3.83 -8.69 11.69
N ASP A 193 -4.97 -8.18 12.17
CA ASP A 193 -6.23 -8.21 11.43
C ASP A 193 -6.03 -7.58 10.02
N VAL A 194 -6.46 -8.29 8.97
CA VAL A 194 -6.50 -7.71 7.62
C VAL A 194 -7.49 -6.56 7.65
N ALA A 195 -7.00 -5.36 7.39
CA ALA A 195 -7.79 -4.14 7.42
C ALA A 195 -9.04 -4.26 6.53
N GLY A 196 -10.23 -3.98 7.07
CA GLY A 196 -11.50 -4.08 6.33
C GLY A 196 -12.34 -5.33 6.61
N VAL A 197 -12.00 -6.13 7.63
CA VAL A 197 -12.90 -7.18 8.13
C VAL A 197 -14.11 -6.53 8.81
N ILE A 198 -15.26 -6.77 8.20
CA ILE A 198 -16.60 -6.51 8.74
C ILE A 198 -16.66 -7.05 10.17
N THR A 199 -16.93 -6.19 11.15
CA THR A 199 -17.52 -6.59 12.42
C THR A 199 -18.91 -7.14 12.11
N ASP A 200 -19.07 -8.46 12.19
CA ASP A 200 -20.40 -9.07 12.15
C ASP A 200 -21.17 -8.56 13.38
N MET A 201 -22.02 -7.54 13.18
CA MET A 201 -22.68 -6.80 14.25
C MET A 201 -23.72 -7.64 15.02
N ASP A 202 -24.04 -8.84 14.52
CA ASP A 202 -25.04 -9.74 15.11
C ASP A 202 -24.42 -11.02 15.72
N SER A 203 -23.09 -11.21 15.63
CA SER A 203 -22.43 -12.31 16.35
C SER A 203 -22.04 -11.85 17.75
N ASP A 204 -22.51 -12.60 18.74
CA ASP A 204 -22.27 -12.40 20.17
C ASP A 204 -20.80 -11.99 20.44
N LEU A 205 -20.59 -11.09 21.39
CA LEU A 205 -19.42 -10.20 21.57
C LEU A 205 -18.05 -10.87 21.84
N ARG A 206 -17.76 -12.11 21.38
CA ARG A 206 -16.50 -12.85 21.64
C ARG A 206 -16.04 -13.79 20.52
N THR A 207 -16.46 -13.60 19.26
CA THR A 207 -15.93 -14.37 18.12
C THR A 207 -15.32 -13.46 17.05
N LYS A 208 -14.00 -13.26 17.10
CA LYS A 208 -13.23 -12.68 15.97
C LYS A 208 -13.19 -13.73 14.84
N GLN A 209 -14.09 -13.63 13.85
CA GLN A 209 -14.30 -14.69 12.83
C GLN A 209 -13.11 -14.92 11.87
N VAL A 210 -12.24 -13.93 11.65
CA VAL A 210 -11.05 -14.07 10.81
C VAL A 210 -9.94 -13.16 11.32
N GLN A 211 -8.89 -13.74 11.91
CA GLN A 211 -7.59 -13.08 12.03
C GLN A 211 -6.65 -13.70 11.02
N THR A 212 -6.43 -13.00 9.92
CA THR A 212 -5.24 -13.21 9.10
C THR A 212 -4.02 -12.78 9.89
N CYS A 213 -2.86 -13.33 9.63
CA CYS A 213 -1.71 -12.45 9.54
C CYS A 213 -0.92 -12.79 8.34
N GLU A 214 -0.23 -11.76 7.88
CA GLU A 214 0.65 -11.88 6.76
C GLU A 214 2.04 -12.04 7.33
N PHE A 215 2.59 -13.24 7.20
CA PHE A 215 4.02 -13.39 7.25
C PHE A 215 4.60 -13.15 5.85
N ARG A 216 5.62 -12.30 5.77
CA ARG A 216 6.51 -12.23 4.61
C ARG A 216 7.94 -12.34 5.12
N ALA A 217 8.54 -13.52 5.09
CA ALA A 217 9.99 -13.59 4.98
C ALA A 217 10.35 -13.67 3.51
N ALA A 218 11.15 -12.72 3.04
CA ALA A 218 11.93 -12.95 1.84
C ALA A 218 13.05 -13.93 2.22
N LEU A 219 12.94 -15.17 1.78
CA LEU A 219 14.00 -16.17 1.91
C LEU A 219 14.94 -15.97 0.73
N ARG A 220 16.16 -15.51 1.03
CA ARG A 220 17.20 -15.25 0.04
C ARG A 220 18.16 -16.41 0.00
N PHE A 221 18.22 -17.11 -1.13
CA PHE A 221 19.33 -18.01 -1.50
C PHE A 221 19.80 -18.99 -0.41
N ALA A 222 18.93 -19.41 0.51
CA ALA A 222 19.24 -20.55 1.34
C ALA A 222 19.02 -21.80 0.47
N GLN A 223 20.02 -22.66 0.34
CA GLN A 223 19.80 -24.06 -0.04
C GLN A 223 19.25 -24.80 1.19
N ALA A 224 18.12 -24.32 1.71
CA ALA A 224 17.46 -24.97 2.83
C ALA A 224 16.55 -26.05 2.25
N GLU A 225 16.87 -27.31 2.50
CA GLU A 225 15.99 -28.42 2.15
C GLU A 225 14.74 -28.44 3.06
N THR A 226 14.81 -27.82 4.25
CA THR A 226 13.73 -27.76 5.24
C THR A 226 13.75 -26.42 5.99
N LEU A 227 12.58 -25.90 6.38
CA LEU A 227 12.43 -24.71 7.20
C LEU A 227 11.58 -25.04 8.44
N THR A 228 12.12 -24.80 9.63
CA THR A 228 11.41 -25.06 10.89
C THR A 228 10.57 -23.84 11.25
N ILE A 229 9.25 -23.99 11.34
CA ILE A 229 8.32 -22.91 11.74
C ILE A 229 7.67 -23.27 13.08
N ASP A 230 8.02 -22.52 14.12
CA ASP A 230 7.44 -22.67 15.45
C ASP A 230 6.24 -21.73 15.63
N ILE A 231 5.02 -22.26 15.57
CA ILE A 231 3.83 -21.44 15.78
C ILE A 231 3.63 -21.22 17.28
N ASN A 232 4.05 -20.05 17.76
CA ASN A 232 4.02 -19.67 19.17
C ASN A 232 2.88 -18.70 19.45
N ALA A 233 1.87 -19.06 20.23
CA ALA A 233 0.85 -18.10 20.63
C ALA A 233 1.16 -17.49 22.01
N LYS A 234 0.92 -16.19 22.15
CA LYS A 234 1.20 -15.46 23.39
C LYS A 234 -0.09 -14.83 23.91
N ILE A 235 -0.58 -15.28 25.06
CA ILE A 235 -1.66 -14.56 25.73
C ILE A 235 -1.14 -13.29 26.40
N ILE A 236 -1.94 -12.23 26.31
CA ILE A 236 -1.71 -10.97 27.02
C ILE A 236 -2.84 -10.82 28.04
N ILE A 237 -2.46 -10.64 29.32
CA ILE A 237 -3.39 -10.45 30.44
C ILE A 237 -3.21 -9.02 30.94
N THR A 238 -4.30 -8.36 31.34
CA THR A 238 -4.22 -7.00 31.90
C THR A 238 -3.35 -7.01 33.16
N ASP A 239 -2.45 -6.03 33.27
CA ASP A 239 -1.56 -5.81 34.43
C ASP A 239 -0.45 -6.85 34.75
N SER A 240 -0.15 -7.81 33.86
CA SER A 240 1.14 -8.54 33.94
C SER A 240 1.57 -9.20 32.63
N ASN A 241 2.88 -9.19 32.35
CA ASN A 241 3.48 -10.02 31.28
C ASN A 241 3.43 -11.48 31.72
N THR A 242 2.51 -12.26 31.15
CA THR A 242 2.45 -13.72 31.32
C THR A 242 3.42 -14.42 30.35
N PRO A 243 3.84 -15.68 30.66
CA PRO A 243 4.75 -16.43 29.80
C PRO A 243 4.09 -16.82 28.47
N GLU A 244 4.88 -16.74 27.40
CA GLU A 244 4.52 -17.23 26.07
C GLU A 244 4.41 -18.77 26.10
N ILE A 245 3.33 -19.33 25.55
CA ILE A 245 3.12 -20.78 25.50
C ILE A 245 3.20 -21.20 24.03
N ALA A 246 4.14 -22.09 23.70
CA ALA A 246 4.16 -22.69 22.38
C ALA A 246 2.97 -23.65 22.24
N PHE A 247 2.07 -23.41 21.28
CA PHE A 247 0.87 -24.24 21.06
C PHE A 247 1.17 -25.43 20.17
N LYS A 248 1.99 -25.21 19.14
CA LYS A 248 2.34 -26.25 18.19
C LYS A 248 3.57 -25.86 17.39
N THR A 249 4.59 -26.71 17.39
CA THR A 249 5.69 -26.62 16.43
C THR A 249 5.26 -27.31 15.14
N ILE A 250 5.42 -26.62 13.99
CA ILE A 250 5.10 -27.18 12.67
C ILE A 250 6.35 -27.12 11.79
N ASN A 251 6.94 -28.29 11.50
CA ASN A 251 8.02 -28.36 10.54
C ASN A 251 7.44 -28.21 9.13
N LEU A 252 7.72 -27.08 8.48
CA LEU A 252 7.20 -26.79 7.15
C LEU A 252 8.24 -27.20 6.08
N PRO A 253 7.96 -28.22 5.26
CA PRO A 253 8.84 -28.57 4.15
C PRO A 253 8.72 -27.48 3.08
N ILE A 254 9.68 -26.56 3.03
CA ILE A 254 9.72 -25.49 2.05
C ILE A 254 11.02 -25.59 1.27
N ASN A 255 10.90 -25.68 -0.05
CA ASN A 255 12.03 -25.47 -0.94
C ASN A 255 12.17 -23.99 -1.25
N THR A 256 13.26 -23.38 -0.77
CA THR A 256 13.59 -21.97 -0.95
C THR A 256 14.34 -21.69 -2.25
N ASP A 257 14.69 -22.72 -3.02
CA ASP A 257 15.29 -22.57 -4.34
C ASP A 257 14.23 -22.21 -5.38
N ALA A 258 14.15 -20.91 -5.70
CA ALA A 258 13.26 -20.39 -6.74
C ALA A 258 13.44 -21.09 -8.11
N SER A 259 14.65 -21.58 -8.41
CA SER A 259 14.94 -22.20 -9.72
C SER A 259 14.28 -23.57 -9.90
N THR A 260 13.91 -24.23 -8.80
CA THR A 260 13.22 -25.52 -8.82
C THR A 260 11.71 -25.38 -9.00
N ARG A 261 11.18 -24.16 -8.99
CA ARG A 261 9.75 -23.91 -9.07
C ARG A 261 9.27 -23.91 -10.51
N ASN A 262 8.16 -24.60 -10.73
CA ASN A 262 7.48 -24.52 -12.01
C ASN A 262 6.75 -23.17 -12.12
N MET A 263 7.33 -22.25 -12.87
CA MET A 263 6.78 -20.90 -13.05
C MET A 263 5.43 -20.89 -13.79
N GLU A 264 5.03 -22.00 -14.41
CA GLU A 264 3.71 -22.16 -15.03
C GLU A 264 2.59 -22.28 -13.99
N ASP A 265 2.90 -22.71 -12.76
CA ASP A 265 1.95 -22.83 -11.66
C ASP A 265 1.72 -21.47 -10.95
N PHE A 266 2.43 -20.42 -11.35
CA PHE A 266 2.35 -19.10 -10.75
C PHE A 266 1.51 -18.15 -11.59
N GLU A 267 0.53 -17.52 -10.96
CA GLU A 267 -0.23 -16.42 -11.51
C GLU A 267 0.46 -15.08 -11.29
N ASP A 268 0.18 -14.11 -12.17
CA ASP A 268 0.63 -12.74 -11.99
C ASP A 268 -0.16 -12.09 -10.85
N GLY A 269 0.55 -11.59 -9.85
CA GLY A 269 -0.04 -10.82 -8.76
C GLY A 269 -0.26 -9.36 -9.15
N MET A 270 -1.14 -8.69 -8.40
CA MET A 270 -1.58 -7.33 -8.73
C MET A 270 -0.62 -6.24 -8.27
N SER A 271 0.35 -6.51 -7.38
CA SER A 271 1.24 -5.50 -6.75
C SER A 271 1.72 -4.40 -7.72
N SER A 272 2.28 -4.78 -8.87
CA SER A 272 2.79 -3.84 -9.89
C SER A 272 1.69 -3.13 -10.67
N SER A 273 0.62 -3.84 -11.03
CA SER A 273 -0.54 -3.28 -11.74
C SER A 273 -1.35 -2.32 -10.86
N PHE A 274 -1.35 -2.55 -9.55
CA PHE A 274 -2.09 -1.80 -8.56
C PHE A 274 -1.44 -0.45 -8.29
N ASP A 275 -0.11 -0.40 -8.16
CA ASP A 275 0.62 0.87 -8.10
C ASP A 275 0.44 1.68 -9.40
N ALA A 276 0.38 1.02 -10.56
CA ALA A 276 0.07 1.69 -11.82
C ALA A 276 -1.37 2.26 -11.85
N MET A 277 -2.36 1.52 -11.35
CA MET A 277 -3.75 1.98 -11.23
C MET A 277 -3.88 3.16 -10.25
N ILE A 278 -3.26 3.06 -9.08
CA ILE A 278 -3.22 4.12 -8.06
C ILE A 278 -2.57 5.37 -8.63
N SER A 279 -1.44 5.25 -9.33
CA SER A 279 -0.72 6.41 -9.88
C SER A 279 -1.57 7.25 -10.83
N LYS A 280 -2.46 6.61 -11.61
CA LYS A 280 -3.41 7.31 -12.51
C LYS A 280 -4.50 8.04 -11.71
N GLN A 281 -5.08 7.38 -10.72
CA GLN A 281 -6.11 7.98 -9.86
C GLN A 281 -5.55 9.12 -9.00
N TYR A 282 -4.31 8.96 -8.52
CA TYR A 282 -3.59 9.92 -7.70
C TYR A 282 -3.53 11.31 -8.34
N LYS A 283 -3.08 11.42 -9.59
CA LYS A 283 -3.00 12.70 -10.30
C LYS A 283 -4.36 13.38 -10.40
N GLY A 284 -5.41 12.60 -10.68
CA GLY A 284 -6.78 13.12 -10.75
C GLY A 284 -7.29 13.66 -9.41
N ILE A 285 -7.01 12.95 -8.30
CA ILE A 285 -7.41 13.38 -6.96
C ILE A 285 -6.63 14.63 -6.53
N VAL A 286 -5.31 14.64 -6.72
CA VAL A 286 -4.45 15.78 -6.41
C VAL A 286 -4.92 17.02 -7.17
N PHE A 287 -5.22 16.86 -8.46
CA PHE A 287 -5.74 17.96 -9.26
C PHE A 287 -7.04 18.51 -8.70
N LYS A 288 -8.04 17.63 -8.48
CA LYS A 288 -9.38 18.04 -8.03
C LYS A 288 -9.39 18.64 -6.62
N LYS A 289 -8.64 18.05 -5.68
CA LYS A 289 -8.67 18.47 -4.26
C LYS A 289 -7.80 19.70 -4.00
N TYR A 290 -6.65 19.82 -4.65
CA TYR A 290 -5.64 20.83 -4.29
C TYR A 290 -5.34 21.79 -5.44
N VAL A 291 -4.85 21.24 -6.56
CA VAL A 291 -4.23 22.06 -7.62
C VAL A 291 -5.26 22.93 -8.33
N TRP A 292 -6.47 22.42 -8.57
CA TRP A 292 -7.56 23.17 -9.20
C TRP A 292 -7.85 24.49 -8.47
N TRP A 293 -8.00 24.44 -7.14
CA TRP A 293 -8.28 25.61 -6.33
C TRP A 293 -7.09 26.57 -6.28
N GLN A 294 -5.87 26.05 -6.19
CA GLN A 294 -4.65 26.87 -6.22
C GLN A 294 -4.49 27.60 -7.55
N SER A 295 -4.73 26.93 -8.67
CA SER A 295 -4.72 27.54 -10.01
C SER A 295 -5.84 28.55 -10.18
N LEU A 296 -7.04 28.28 -9.66
CA LEU A 296 -8.16 29.23 -9.71
C LEU A 296 -7.85 30.50 -8.90
N ILE A 297 -7.31 30.35 -7.68
CA ILE A 297 -6.89 31.49 -6.84
C ILE A 297 -5.79 32.28 -7.55
N ALA A 298 -4.78 31.60 -8.10
CA ALA A 298 -3.70 32.24 -8.84
C ALA A 298 -4.23 33.03 -10.05
N LEU A 299 -5.20 32.46 -10.79
CA LEU A 299 -5.85 33.12 -11.91
C LEU A 299 -6.61 34.39 -11.48
N VAL A 300 -7.40 34.29 -10.40
CA VAL A 300 -8.19 35.43 -9.88
C VAL A 300 -7.27 36.53 -9.36
N VAL A 301 -6.26 36.19 -8.56
CA VAL A 301 -5.33 37.17 -7.98
C VAL A 301 -4.49 37.83 -9.07
N SER A 302 -3.92 37.06 -9.99
CA SER A 302 -3.13 37.63 -11.10
C SER A 302 -4.00 38.44 -12.06
N GLY A 303 -5.23 38.01 -12.34
CA GLY A 303 -6.20 38.75 -13.13
C GLY A 303 -6.58 40.08 -12.48
N ALA A 304 -6.86 40.08 -11.17
CA ALA A 304 -7.19 41.29 -10.42
C ALA A 304 -6.05 42.32 -10.44
N VAL A 305 -4.79 41.88 -10.51
CA VAL A 305 -3.64 42.77 -10.63
C VAL A 305 -3.44 43.22 -12.09
N ILE A 306 -3.39 42.29 -13.04
CA ILE A 306 -2.96 42.55 -14.43
C ILE A 306 -4.03 43.24 -15.27
N VAL A 307 -5.32 42.93 -15.06
CA VAL A 307 -6.42 43.48 -15.86
C VAL A 307 -6.55 45.01 -15.69
N PRO A 308 -6.52 45.58 -14.47
CA PRO A 308 -6.51 47.04 -14.31
C PRO A 308 -5.33 47.73 -15.03
N PHE A 309 -4.13 47.15 -15.00
CA PHE A 309 -2.99 47.69 -15.76
C PHE A 309 -3.25 47.64 -17.26
N GLY A 310 -3.75 46.53 -17.80
CA GLY A 310 -4.12 46.43 -19.21
C GLY A 310 -5.16 47.49 -19.62
N LEU A 311 -6.16 47.71 -18.76
CA LEU A 311 -7.22 48.71 -18.98
C LEU A 311 -6.69 50.14 -18.96
N THR A 312 -5.79 50.51 -18.05
CA THR A 312 -5.22 51.87 -18.01
C THR A 312 -4.44 52.20 -19.29
N PHE A 313 -3.70 51.24 -19.86
CA PHE A 313 -3.03 51.42 -21.15
C PHE A 313 -4.02 51.57 -22.32
N LEU A 314 -5.20 50.93 -22.25
CA LEU A 314 -6.24 51.09 -23.26
C LEU A 314 -6.99 52.43 -23.11
N ILE A 315 -7.24 52.89 -21.88
CA ILE A 315 -7.95 54.15 -21.59
C ILE A 315 -7.09 55.36 -21.91
N LYS A 316 -5.85 55.43 -21.39
CA LYS A 316 -4.94 56.58 -21.59
C LYS A 316 -4.67 56.83 -23.09
N LYS A 317 -4.56 55.74 -23.85
CA LYS A 317 -4.37 55.80 -25.30
C LYS A 317 -5.62 56.25 -26.08
N ASN A 318 -6.81 56.17 -25.48
CA ASN A 318 -8.02 56.74 -26.08
C ASN A 318 -8.21 58.22 -25.70
N GLU A 319 -7.62 58.68 -24.59
CA GLU A 319 -7.63 60.08 -24.16
C GLU A 319 -6.59 60.94 -24.91
N GLU A 320 -5.41 60.40 -25.23
CA GLU A 320 -4.40 61.09 -26.07
C GLU A 320 -4.85 61.37 -27.52
N ASP A 321 -6.02 60.85 -27.93
CA ASP A 321 -6.61 61.00 -29.26
C ASP A 321 -7.85 61.93 -29.29
N LYS A 322 -8.22 62.56 -28.17
CA LYS A 322 -9.24 63.64 -28.12
C LYS A 322 -8.58 65.01 -28.18
#